data_AF-A0A924L572-F1
#
_entry.id   AF-A0A924L572-F1
#
_cell.length_a   1.000
_cell.length_b   1.000
_cell.length_c   1.000
_cell.angle_alpha   90.00
_cell.angle_beta   90.00
_cell.angle_gamma   90.00
#
_symmetry.space_group_name_H-M   'P 1'
#
loop_
_entity.id
_entity.type
_entity.pdbx_description
1 polymer ?
#
loop_
_entity_poly.entity_id
_entity_poly.type
_entity_poly.pdbx_seq_one_letter_code
_entity_poly.pdbx_strand_id
1 'polypeptide(L)' 'MKNILSITAFLILLAGTSCGQTRKKQVKSYPIKKTESEWKKILSPVAFQIMVKGGTEAPFNNPYNDNHEKGIYV' A
#
# COMPACT_ATOMS: atom_id res chain seq x y z
N MET A 1 -30.99 -10.63 43.96
CA MET A 1 -29.58 -11.00 43.68
C MET A 1 -29.40 -11.82 42.39
N LYS A 2 -30.25 -12.82 42.11
CA LYS A 2 -30.20 -13.58 40.85
C LYS A 2 -30.32 -12.72 39.58
N ASN A 3 -31.19 -11.70 39.60
CA ASN A 3 -31.43 -10.84 38.42
C ASN A 3 -30.26 -9.88 38.13
N ILE A 4 -29.54 -9.44 39.16
CA ILE A 4 -28.37 -8.56 39.03
C ILE A 4 -27.19 -9.34 38.42
N LEU A 5 -27.03 -10.61 38.80
CA LEU A 5 -26.01 -11.51 38.24
C LEU A 5 -26.28 -11.84 36.76
N SER A 6 -27.55 -11.93 36.36
CA SER A 6 -27.93 -12.11 34.94
C SER A 6 -27.72 -10.84 34.10
N ILE A 7 -27.94 -9.65 34.67
CA ILE A 7 -27.76 -8.38 33.96
C ILE A 7 -26.27 -8.10 33.70
N THR A 8 -25.40 -8.40 34.67
CA THR A 8 -23.94 -8.25 34.49
C THR A 8 -23.39 -9.25 33.47
N ALA A 9 -23.89 -10.48 33.44
CA ALA A 9 -23.51 -11.48 32.43
C ALA A 9 -23.92 -11.06 30.99
N PHE A 10 -25.07 -10.40 30.84
CA PHE A 10 -25.54 -9.93 29.53
C PHE A 10 -24.74 -8.72 29.00
N LEU A 11 -24.26 -7.85 29.89
CA LEU A 11 -23.42 -6.71 29.53
C LEU A 11 -22.03 -7.13 29.02
N ILE A 12 -21.47 -8.23 29.54
CA ILE A 12 -20.17 -8.76 29.15
C ILE A 12 -20.20 -9.36 27.74
N LEU A 13 -21.35 -9.91 27.30
CA LEU A 13 -21.55 -10.46 25.95
C LEU A 13 -21.60 -9.38 24.86
N LEU A 14 -22.06 -8.16 25.18
CA LEU A 14 -22.11 -7.03 24.24
C LEU A 14 -20.75 -6.38 23.98
N ALA A 15 -19.77 -6.55 24.89
CA ALA A 15 -18.41 -6.03 24.72
C ALA A 15 -17.49 -6.92 23.87
N GLY A 16 -17.93 -8.14 23.51
CA GLY A 16 -17.13 -9.15 22.81
C GLY A 16 -17.15 -9.08 21.27
N THR A 17 -17.89 -8.14 20.66
CA THR A 17 -18.07 -8.08 19.20
C THR A 17 -17.16 -7.07 18.49
N SER A 18 -16.01 -6.72 19.08
CA SER A 18 -14.96 -6.01 18.34
C SER A 18 -14.14 -7.00 17.51
N CYS A 19 -14.80 -7.65 16.54
CA CYS A 19 -14.10 -8.34 15.48
C CYS A 19 -13.51 -7.25 14.57
N GLY A 20 -12.25 -6.91 14.80
CA GLY A 20 -11.49 -5.99 13.96
C GLY A 20 -11.64 -6.41 12.49
N GLN A 21 -12.13 -5.50 11.65
CA GLN A 21 -12.27 -5.75 10.23
C GLN A 21 -10.90 -6.08 9.63
N THR A 22 -10.65 -7.36 9.32
CA THR A 22 -9.52 -7.75 8.48
C THR A 22 -9.76 -7.12 7.10
N ARG A 23 -9.09 -6.00 6.82
CA ARG A 23 -9.09 -5.40 5.48
C ARG A 23 -8.52 -6.43 4.51
N LYS A 24 -9.39 -7.10 3.76
CA LYS A 24 -8.97 -7.90 2.61
C LYS A 24 -8.29 -6.93 1.64
N LYS A 25 -6.96 -7.07 1.53
CA LYS A 25 -6.16 -6.29 0.58
C LYS A 25 -6.65 -6.69 -0.81
N GLN A 26 -7.44 -5.83 -1.43
CA GLN A 26 -7.99 -6.08 -2.76
C GLN A 26 -6.81 -6.16 -3.72
N VAL A 27 -6.51 -7.36 -4.22
CA VAL A 27 -5.42 -7.56 -5.18
C VAL A 27 -5.90 -6.96 -6.50
N LYS A 28 -5.47 -5.74 -6.79
CA LYS A 28 -5.71 -5.11 -8.09
C LYS A 28 -4.96 -5.92 -9.14
N SER A 29 -5.68 -6.45 -10.13
CA SER A 29 -5.06 -7.12 -11.27
C SER A 29 -4.74 -6.07 -12.32
N TYR A 30 -3.44 -5.87 -12.57
CA TYR A 30 -2.96 -5.03 -13.65
C TYR A 30 -2.71 -5.87 -14.89
N PRO A 31 -2.92 -5.33 -16.10
CA PRO A 31 -2.69 -6.04 -17.36
C PRO A 31 -1.21 -6.41 -17.56
N ILE A 32 -0.30 -5.58 -17.06
CA ILE A 32 1.14 -5.84 -17.11
C ILE A 32 1.58 -6.42 -15.77
N LYS A 33 2.10 -7.65 -15.81
CA LYS A 33 2.75 -8.32 -14.68
C LYS A 33 4.13 -8.76 -15.13
N LYS A 34 5.16 -8.27 -14.45
CA LYS A 34 6.55 -8.64 -14.66
C LYS A 34 7.19 -8.96 -13.32
N THR A 35 8.11 -9.92 -13.32
CA THR A 35 8.96 -10.26 -12.20
C THR A 35 9.98 -9.15 -11.92
N GLU A 36 10.55 -9.13 -10.72
CA GLU A 36 11.63 -8.19 -10.40
C GLU A 36 12.84 -8.34 -11.34
N SER A 37 13.15 -9.57 -11.76
CA SER A 37 14.26 -9.85 -12.69
C SER A 37 14.00 -9.22 -14.06
N GLU A 38 12.77 -9.34 -14.57
CA GLU A 38 12.38 -8.70 -15.82
C GLU A 38 12.42 -7.18 -15.71
N TRP A 39 11.96 -6.60 -14.60
CA TRP A 39 12.05 -5.16 -14.36
C TRP A 39 13.50 -4.67 -14.31
N LYS A 40 14.40 -5.39 -13.62
CA LYS A 40 15.83 -5.04 -13.57
C LYS A 40 16.51 -5.04 -14.94
N LYS A 41 16.00 -5.80 -15.91
CA LYS A 41 16.55 -5.85 -17.28
C LYS A 41 16.14 -4.66 -18.13
N ILE A 42 14.98 -4.05 -17.87
CA ILE A 42 14.42 -2.97 -18.72
C ILE A 42 14.52 -1.59 -18.08
N LEU A 43 14.58 -1.50 -16.75
CA LEU A 43 14.70 -0.24 -16.03
C LEU A 43 16.15 0.09 -15.75
N SER A 44 16.46 1.39 -15.73
CA SER A 44 17.71 1.85 -15.11
C SER A 44 17.73 1.47 -13.62
N PRO A 45 18.93 1.36 -13.00
CA PRO A 45 19.03 1.03 -11.59
C PRO A 45 18.20 1.96 -10.69
N VAL A 46 18.20 3.27 -10.97
CA VAL A 46 17.45 4.26 -10.18
C VAL A 46 15.94 4.10 -10.36
N ALA A 47 15.48 3.89 -11.60
CA ALA A 47 14.06 3.70 -11.90
C ALA A 47 13.53 2.40 -11.26
N PHE A 48 14.32 1.33 -11.23
CA PHE A 48 13.95 0.10 -10.52
C PHE A 48 13.77 0.33 -9.01
N GLN A 49 14.71 1.05 -8.38
CA GLN A 49 14.61 1.37 -6.95
C GLN A 49 13.37 2.20 -6.63
N ILE A 50 13.01 3.16 -7.49
CA ILE A 50 11.86 4.04 -7.27
C ILE A 50 10.55 3.34 -7.62
N MET A 51 10.38 2.89 -8.88
CA MET A 51 9.11 2.40 -9.41
C MET A 51 8.71 1.02 -8.86
N VAL A 52 9.69 0.16 -8.55
CA VAL A 52 9.43 -1.22 -8.13
C VAL A 52 9.66 -1.41 -6.64
N LYS A 53 10.76 -0.86 -6.08
CA LYS A 53 11.06 -0.97 -4.65
C LYS A 53 10.44 0.13 -3.79
N GLY A 54 9.75 1.11 -4.39
CA GLY A 54 9.07 2.19 -3.68
C GLY A 54 10.02 3.18 -3.02
N GLY A 55 11.24 3.31 -3.56
CA GLY A 55 12.21 4.31 -3.12
C GLY A 55 11.85 5.71 -3.61
N THR A 56 12.64 6.68 -3.13
CA THR A 56 12.54 8.10 -3.52
C THR A 56 13.89 8.54 -4.05
N GLU A 57 13.91 9.32 -5.13
CA GLU A 57 15.13 9.97 -5.61
C GLU A 57 15.65 11.02 -4.64
N ALA A 58 16.94 11.34 -4.74
CA ALA A 58 17.49 12.47 -4.00
C ALA A 58 16.90 13.80 -4.53
N PRO A 59 16.74 14.81 -3.65
CA PRO A 59 16.20 16.11 -4.06
C PRO A 59 16.97 16.69 -5.25
N PHE A 60 16.23 17.19 -6.23
CA PHE A 60 16.77 17.86 -7.43
C PHE A 60 17.71 16.99 -8.29
N ASN A 61 17.72 15.67 -8.09
CA ASN A 61 18.66 14.75 -8.72
C ASN A 61 17.99 13.88 -9.79
N ASN A 62 17.25 14.52 -10.71
CA ASN A 62 16.72 13.89 -11.90
C ASN A 62 16.87 14.81 -13.13
N PRO A 63 16.92 14.26 -14.36
CA PRO A 63 17.12 15.05 -15.58
C PRO A 63 16.02 16.08 -15.88
N TYR A 64 14.87 15.97 -15.23
CA TYR A 64 13.68 16.77 -15.49
C TYR A 64 13.39 17.83 -14.42
N ASN A 65 14.20 17.91 -13.36
CA ASN A 65 13.97 18.82 -12.23
C ASN A 65 13.88 20.31 -12.63
N ASP A 66 14.63 20.72 -13.65
CA ASP A 66 14.65 22.09 -14.20
C ASP A 66 14.35 22.12 -15.71
N ASN A 67 13.69 21.07 -16.21
CA ASN A 67 13.39 20.97 -17.64
C ASN A 67 12.14 21.77 -18.01
N HIS A 68 12.28 22.69 -18.96
CA HIS A 68 11.21 23.57 -19.45
C HIS A 68 10.84 23.32 -20.91
N GLU A 69 11.37 22.24 -21.51
CA GLU A 69 11.09 21.89 -22.89
C GLU A 69 9.63 21.47 -23.10
N LYS A 70 9.06 21.90 -24.24
CA LYS A 70 7.71 21.51 -24.66
C LYS A 70 7.74 20.08 -25.20
N GLY A 71 6.81 19.23 -24.74
CA GLY A 71 6.70 17.86 -25.21
C GLY A 71 5.77 17.02 -24.34
N ILE A 72 5.77 15.71 -24.59
CA ILE A 72 5.05 14.72 -23.77
C ILE A 72 6.09 13.85 -23.06
N TYR A 73 5.92 13.69 -21.75
CA TYR A 73 6.72 12.81 -20.89
C TYR A 73 5.94 11.53 -20.67
N VAL A 74 6.60 10.37 -20.82
CA VAL A 74 5.99 9.02 -20.75
C VAL A 74 6.76 8.16 -19.78
#